data_AF-A0A8T4MTA8-F1
#
_entry.id   AF-A0A8T4MTA8-F1
#
_cell.length_a   1.000
_cell.length_b   1.000
_cell.length_c   1.000
_cell.angle_alpha   90.00
_cell.angle_beta   90.00
_cell.angle_gamma   90.00
#
_symmetry.space_group_name_H-M   'P 1'
#
loop_
_entity.id
_entity.type
_entity.pdbx_description
1 polymer ?
#
loop_
_entity_poly.entity_id
_entity_poly.type
_entity_poly.pdbx_seq_one_letter_code
_entity_poly.pdbx_strand_id
1 'polypeptide(L)'
;GSKELESKKVSLFRRDLNKKESVFEKDIVKHIQAIREEFTSNMIKEADKLFSHKTINSGNLDSMKKAIESGNIVRCNFCSVNMDGKKCADIINEKTGAEVRGTNLVAEKAEGRCIVCDKDARHVVYVARSY
;
A
#
# COMPACT_ATOMS: atom_id res chain seq x y z
N GLY A 1 27.40 -26.14 -10.37
CA GLY A 1 28.83 -25.81 -10.58
C GLY A 1 29.71 -26.86 -9.93
N SER A 2 31.00 -26.91 -10.26
CA SER A 2 31.95 -27.92 -9.75
C SER A 2 32.01 -27.96 -8.21
N LYS A 3 31.99 -26.79 -7.56
CA LYS A 3 31.97 -26.65 -6.09
C LYS A 3 30.69 -27.21 -5.43
N GLU A 4 29.55 -27.18 -6.13
CA GLU A 4 28.29 -27.74 -5.62
C GLU A 4 28.26 -29.27 -5.71
N LEU A 5 28.89 -29.84 -6.75
CA LEU A 5 29.08 -31.29 -6.90
C LEU A 5 29.97 -31.88 -5.79
N GLU A 6 31.04 -31.18 -5.42
CA GLU A 6 31.96 -31.64 -4.36
C GLU A 6 31.34 -31.55 -2.96
N SER A 7 30.53 -30.52 -2.70
CA SER A 7 29.97 -30.25 -1.36
C SER A 7 28.57 -30.83 -1.13
N LYS A 8 27.91 -31.38 -2.17
CA LYS A 8 26.49 -31.79 -2.17
C LYS A 8 25.56 -30.70 -1.65
N LYS A 9 25.92 -29.45 -1.88
CA LYS A 9 25.15 -28.26 -1.52
C LYS A 9 24.85 -27.46 -2.77
N VAL A 10 23.62 -26.99 -2.86
CA VAL A 10 23.11 -26.13 -3.92
C VAL A 10 22.95 -24.71 -3.40
N SER A 11 23.28 -23.74 -4.25
CA SER A 11 23.05 -22.32 -3.97
C SER A 11 21.66 -21.91 -4.44
N LEU A 12 20.83 -21.39 -3.53
CA LEU A 12 19.53 -20.82 -3.86
C LEU A 12 19.58 -19.29 -3.70
N PHE A 13 18.89 -18.57 -4.58
CA PHE A 13 18.77 -17.12 -4.52
C PHE A 13 17.30 -16.71 -4.37
N ARG A 14 16.97 -16.11 -3.22
CA ARG A 14 15.63 -15.60 -2.90
C ARG A 14 15.43 -14.24 -3.56
N ARG A 15 14.57 -14.18 -4.57
CA ARG A 15 14.29 -12.93 -5.32
C ARG A 15 13.59 -11.86 -4.47
N ASP A 16 12.67 -12.29 -3.61
CA ASP A 16 11.90 -11.44 -2.70
C ASP A 16 12.77 -10.82 -1.61
N LEU A 17 13.76 -11.57 -1.08
CA LEU A 17 14.66 -11.09 -0.04
C LEU A 17 15.99 -10.54 -0.57
N ASN A 18 16.30 -10.74 -1.84
CA ASN A 18 17.58 -10.44 -2.48
C ASN A 18 18.77 -11.10 -1.73
N LYS A 19 18.60 -12.34 -1.28
CA LYS A 19 19.57 -13.09 -0.46
C LYS A 19 19.95 -14.42 -1.11
N LYS A 20 21.20 -14.83 -0.89
CA LYS A 20 21.73 -16.13 -1.31
C LYS A 20 21.86 -17.05 -0.10
N GLU A 21 21.41 -18.28 -0.23
CA GLU A 21 21.50 -19.33 0.78
C GLU A 21 22.11 -20.61 0.18
N SER A 22 22.76 -21.42 1.02
CA SER A 22 23.35 -22.70 0.61
C SER A 22 22.64 -23.83 1.35
N VAL A 23 22.06 -24.74 0.59
CA VAL A 23 21.20 -25.82 1.09
C VAL A 23 21.75 -27.16 0.64
N PHE A 24 21.67 -28.19 1.48
CA PHE A 24 22.05 -29.53 1.06
C PHE A 24 21.10 -30.05 -0.02
N GLU A 25 21.64 -30.73 -1.02
CA GLU A 25 20.86 -31.28 -2.13
C GLU A 25 19.71 -32.19 -1.65
N LYS A 26 19.95 -33.00 -0.63
CA LYS A 26 18.93 -33.88 -0.02
C LYS A 26 17.73 -33.13 0.59
N ASP A 27 17.92 -31.88 1.01
CA ASP A 27 16.92 -31.08 1.71
C ASP A 27 16.24 -30.07 0.77
N ILE A 28 16.66 -30.01 -0.50
CA ILE A 28 16.24 -28.98 -1.45
C ILE A 28 14.73 -28.90 -1.64
N VAL A 29 14.05 -30.05 -1.76
CA VAL A 29 12.59 -30.11 -2.02
C VAL A 29 11.82 -29.54 -0.83
N LYS A 30 12.21 -29.93 0.39
CA LYS A 30 11.61 -29.43 1.63
C LYS A 30 11.84 -27.93 1.77
N HIS A 31 13.05 -27.46 1.46
CA HIS A 31 13.38 -26.04 1.55
C HIS A 31 12.60 -25.20 0.53
N ILE A 32 12.46 -25.67 -0.72
CA ILE A 32 11.66 -25.00 -1.75
C ILE A 32 10.18 -24.91 -1.35
N GLN A 33 9.62 -25.95 -0.70
CA GLN A 33 8.25 -25.91 -0.19
C GLN A 33 8.07 -24.84 0.89
N ALA A 34 8.99 -24.74 1.85
CA ALA A 34 8.97 -23.68 2.86
C ALA A 34 9.11 -22.28 2.22
N ILE A 35 10.03 -22.14 1.25
CA ILE A 35 10.20 -20.91 0.48
C ILE A 35 8.89 -20.48 -0.16
N ARG A 36 8.17 -21.40 -0.79
CA ARG A 36 6.89 -21.14 -1.46
C ARG A 36 5.86 -20.55 -0.50
N GLU A 37 5.75 -21.10 0.71
CA GLU A 37 4.80 -20.62 1.72
C GLU A 37 5.16 -19.21 2.20
N GLU A 38 6.45 -18.94 2.41
CA GLU A 38 6.93 -17.65 2.89
C GLU A 38 6.91 -16.55 1.82
N PHE A 39 7.17 -16.90 0.57
CA PHE A 39 7.39 -15.94 -0.52
C PHE A 39 6.22 -14.98 -0.68
N THR A 40 5.00 -15.51 -0.77
CA THR A 40 3.79 -14.69 -0.88
C THR A 40 3.58 -13.83 0.36
N SER A 41 3.78 -14.39 1.56
CA SER A 41 3.67 -13.63 2.81
C SER A 41 4.66 -12.46 2.87
N ASN A 42 5.91 -12.66 2.44
CA ASN A 42 6.92 -11.62 2.41
C ASN A 42 6.55 -10.49 1.44
N MET A 43 6.10 -10.83 0.24
CA MET A 43 5.68 -9.82 -0.74
C MET A 43 4.49 -9.00 -0.26
N ILE A 44 3.48 -9.65 0.36
CA ILE A 44 2.32 -8.94 0.93
C ILE A 44 2.79 -7.98 2.02
N LYS A 45 3.63 -8.44 2.96
CA LYS A 45 4.16 -7.60 4.05
C LYS A 45 4.92 -6.38 3.53
N GLU A 46 5.75 -6.54 2.51
CA GLU A 46 6.49 -5.42 1.93
C GLU A 46 5.55 -4.46 1.18
N ALA A 47 4.55 -4.97 0.46
CA ALA A 47 3.53 -4.14 -0.17
C ALA A 47 2.71 -3.34 0.86
N ASP A 48 2.29 -3.97 1.95
CA ASP A 48 1.53 -3.33 3.03
C ASP A 48 2.34 -2.24 3.73
N LYS A 49 3.64 -2.49 3.97
CA LYS A 49 4.55 -1.48 4.50
C LYS A 49 4.67 -0.29 3.54
N LEU A 50 4.92 -0.55 2.26
CA LEU A 50 5.03 0.50 1.24
C LEU A 50 3.75 1.33 1.18
N PHE A 51 2.58 0.67 1.16
CA PHE A 51 1.29 1.34 1.14
C PHE A 51 1.08 2.20 2.39
N SER A 52 1.38 1.67 3.58
CA SER A 52 1.26 2.39 4.85
C SER A 52 2.20 3.59 4.91
N HIS A 53 3.45 3.45 4.45
CA HIS A 53 4.42 4.54 4.39
C HIS A 53 4.05 5.62 3.37
N LYS A 54 3.43 5.22 2.25
CA LYS A 54 2.95 6.13 1.21
C LYS A 54 1.62 6.79 1.53
N THR A 55 0.92 6.34 2.57
CA THR A 55 -0.37 6.89 2.97
C THR A 55 -0.19 7.93 4.07
N ILE A 56 -0.62 9.17 3.81
CA ILE A 56 -0.51 10.29 4.75
C ILE A 56 -1.90 10.75 5.17
N ASN A 57 -2.12 10.91 6.47
CA ASN A 57 -3.34 11.54 6.97
C ASN A 57 -3.28 13.05 6.78
N SER A 58 -4.34 13.64 6.22
CA SER A 58 -4.44 15.10 6.05
C SER A 58 -5.79 15.60 6.54
N GLY A 59 -5.78 16.77 7.19
CA GLY A 59 -6.97 17.47 7.68
C GLY A 59 -7.30 18.75 6.91
N ASN A 60 -6.54 19.14 5.89
CA ASN A 60 -6.80 20.33 5.08
C ASN A 60 -6.29 20.17 3.64
N LEU A 61 -6.88 20.94 2.72
CA LEU A 61 -6.60 20.82 1.29
C LEU A 61 -5.16 21.20 0.92
N ASP A 62 -4.52 22.12 1.64
CA ASP A 62 -3.14 22.54 1.34
C ASP A 62 -2.12 21.44 1.65
N SER A 63 -2.25 20.78 2.81
CA SER A 63 -1.40 19.65 3.17
C SER A 63 -1.68 18.43 2.30
N MET A 64 -2.94 18.20 1.91
CA MET A 64 -3.32 17.19 0.93
C MET A 64 -2.61 17.43 -0.41
N LYS A 65 -2.65 18.66 -0.94
CA LYS A 65 -2.01 19.01 -2.20
C LYS A 65 -0.50 18.71 -2.18
N LYS A 66 0.21 19.15 -1.13
CA LYS A 66 1.65 18.88 -0.97
C LYS A 66 1.97 17.39 -0.90
N ALA A 67 1.14 16.61 -0.19
CA ALA A 67 1.32 15.17 -0.08
C ALA A 67 1.14 14.47 -1.45
N ILE A 68 0.11 14.87 -2.21
CA ILE A 68 -0.16 14.37 -3.57
C ILE A 68 0.98 14.73 -4.53
N GLU A 69 1.46 15.97 -4.50
CA GLU A 69 2.60 16.42 -5.32
C GLU A 69 3.89 15.63 -5.00
N SER A 70 4.04 15.17 -3.76
CA SER A 70 5.15 14.31 -3.31
C SER A 70 4.97 12.82 -3.71
N GLY A 71 3.92 12.48 -4.46
CA GLY A 71 3.63 11.11 -4.88
C GLY A 71 3.18 10.20 -3.74
N ASN A 72 2.47 10.75 -2.75
CA ASN A 72 1.84 10.01 -1.67
C ASN A 72 0.32 9.91 -1.88
N ILE A 73 -0.28 8.95 -1.19
CA ILE A 73 -1.72 8.76 -1.10
C ILE A 73 -2.20 9.51 0.14
N VAL A 74 -3.30 10.23 0.04
CA VAL A 74 -3.86 10.96 1.18
C VAL A 74 -5.07 10.21 1.73
N ARG A 75 -5.02 9.87 3.01
CA ARG A 75 -6.16 9.36 3.78
C ARG A 75 -6.84 10.52 4.49
N CYS A 76 -8.12 10.74 4.24
CA CYS A 76 -8.85 11.85 4.84
C CYS A 76 -10.31 11.52 5.15
N ASN A 77 -10.89 12.31 6.05
CA ASN A 77 -12.29 12.23 6.41
C ASN A 77 -13.16 12.91 5.34
N PHE A 78 -14.24 12.22 4.96
CA PHE A 78 -15.10 12.62 3.86
C PHE A 78 -16.58 12.54 4.22
N CYS A 79 -17.37 13.45 3.67
CA CYS A 79 -18.78 13.63 4.03
C CYS A 79 -19.67 12.47 3.56
N SER A 80 -19.48 11.97 2.34
CA SER A 80 -20.29 10.91 1.74
C SER A 80 -19.57 10.32 0.52
N VAL A 81 -19.67 9.00 0.30
CA VAL A 81 -19.21 8.35 -0.95
C VAL A 81 -20.30 8.29 -2.03
N ASN A 82 -21.50 8.81 -1.73
CA ASN A 82 -22.62 8.90 -2.65
C ASN A 82 -22.66 10.28 -3.35
N MET A 83 -23.72 10.54 -4.12
CA MET A 83 -23.91 11.79 -4.88
C MET A 83 -23.82 13.06 -4.02
N ASP A 84 -24.17 12.99 -2.73
CA ASP A 84 -24.04 14.11 -1.79
C ASP A 84 -22.59 14.60 -1.63
N GLY A 85 -21.63 13.68 -1.77
CA GLY A 85 -20.19 13.95 -1.66
C GLY A 85 -19.55 14.38 -2.98
N LYS A 86 -20.27 14.29 -4.12
CA LYS A 86 -19.72 14.58 -5.44
C LYS A 86 -19.08 15.97 -5.51
N LYS A 87 -19.78 16.99 -5.01
CA LYS A 87 -19.25 18.37 -4.96
C LYS A 87 -17.93 18.47 -4.20
N CYS A 88 -17.76 17.68 -3.14
CA CYS A 88 -16.51 17.66 -2.38
C CYS A 88 -15.39 16.97 -3.14
N ALA A 89 -15.71 15.90 -3.88
CA ALA A 89 -14.74 15.20 -4.73
C ALA A 89 -14.28 16.08 -5.90
N ASP A 90 -15.22 16.81 -6.52
CA ASP A 90 -14.92 17.76 -7.60
C ASP A 90 -13.96 18.86 -7.11
N ILE A 91 -14.19 19.43 -5.92
CA ILE A 91 -13.28 20.43 -5.32
C ILE A 91 -11.88 19.85 -5.05
N ILE A 92 -11.80 18.61 -4.57
CA ILE A 92 -10.51 17.93 -4.37
C ILE A 92 -9.78 17.82 -5.72
N ASN A 93 -10.48 17.38 -6.77
CA ASN A 93 -9.91 17.25 -8.11
C ASN A 93 -9.43 18.60 -8.64
N GLU A 94 -10.28 19.63 -8.61
CA GLU A 94 -9.92 20.98 -9.10
C GLU A 94 -8.70 21.57 -8.38
N LYS A 95 -8.59 21.39 -7.06
CA LYS A 95 -7.51 22.00 -6.27
C LYS A 95 -6.21 21.20 -6.25
N THR A 96 -6.30 19.87 -6.32
CA THR A 96 -5.15 18.97 -6.12
C THR A 96 -4.76 18.18 -7.37
N GLY A 97 -5.63 18.12 -8.38
CA GLY A 97 -5.46 17.28 -9.56
C GLY A 97 -5.48 15.78 -9.24
N ALA A 98 -6.10 15.39 -8.12
CA ALA A 98 -6.22 14.00 -7.68
C ALA A 98 -7.68 13.61 -7.47
N GLU A 99 -7.93 12.32 -7.52
CA GLU A 99 -9.28 11.77 -7.46
C GLU A 99 -9.46 10.94 -6.20
N VAL A 100 -10.70 10.89 -5.72
CA VAL A 100 -11.10 9.97 -4.66
C VAL A 100 -11.12 8.55 -5.24
N ARG A 101 -10.24 7.69 -4.73
CA ARG A 101 -10.08 6.29 -5.21
C ARG A 101 -11.05 5.31 -4.56
N GLY A 102 -11.53 5.64 -3.38
CA GLY A 102 -12.48 4.82 -2.65
C GLY A 102 -12.18 4.79 -1.15
N THR A 103 -12.82 3.84 -0.48
CA THR A 103 -12.65 3.56 0.94
C THR A 103 -11.88 2.26 1.11
N ASN A 104 -11.32 2.04 2.30
CA ASN A 104 -10.77 0.75 2.65
C ASN A 104 -11.88 -0.33 2.67
N LEU A 105 -11.51 -1.58 2.37
CA LEU A 105 -12.40 -2.73 2.45
C LEU A 105 -12.81 -3.02 3.90
N VAL A 106 -11.89 -2.80 4.83
CA VAL A 106 -12.20 -2.80 6.26
C VAL A 106 -12.77 -1.42 6.60
N ALA A 107 -14.03 -1.38 7.02
CA ALA A 107 -14.69 -0.12 7.31
C ALA A 107 -13.96 0.65 8.42
N GLU A 108 -13.44 1.81 8.08
CA GLU A 108 -12.80 2.72 9.01
C GLU A 108 -13.83 3.73 9.51
N LYS A 109 -13.88 3.93 10.84
CA LYS A 109 -14.73 4.95 11.43
C LYS A 109 -14.16 6.33 11.10
N ALA A 110 -14.95 7.14 10.41
CA ALA A 110 -14.64 8.54 10.24
C ALA A 110 -14.86 9.28 11.57
N GLU A 111 -13.84 10.00 12.02
CA GLU A 111 -13.90 10.80 13.25
C GLU A 111 -13.63 12.25 12.91
N GLY A 112 -14.64 13.12 13.05
CA GLY A 112 -14.53 14.55 12.80
C GLY A 112 -15.26 15.01 11.54
N ARG A 113 -14.70 16.02 10.87
CA ARG A 113 -15.35 16.75 9.79
C ARG A 113 -14.72 16.44 8.42
N CYS A 114 -15.51 16.62 7.38
CA CYS A 114 -15.07 16.49 6.00
C CYS A 114 -14.04 17.58 5.67
N ILE A 115 -12.93 17.17 5.06
CA ILE A 115 -11.81 18.04 4.67
C ILE A 115 -12.19 19.18 3.72
N VAL A 116 -13.35 19.12 3.07
CA VAL A 116 -13.80 20.10 2.07
C VAL A 116 -14.91 21.01 2.59
N CYS A 117 -15.97 20.43 3.15
CA CYS A 117 -17.19 21.16 3.46
C CYS A 117 -17.47 21.34 4.95
N ASP A 118 -16.56 20.88 5.82
CA ASP A 118 -16.68 20.94 7.28
C ASP A 118 -17.94 20.30 7.89
N LYS A 119 -18.71 19.54 7.11
CA LYS A 119 -19.81 18.71 7.63
C LYS A 119 -19.28 17.45 8.28
N ASP A 120 -20.10 16.79 9.11
CA ASP A 120 -19.73 15.51 9.72
C ASP A 120 -19.29 14.48 8.69
N ALA A 121 -18.12 13.88 8.93
CA ALA A 121 -17.59 12.85 8.06
C ALA A 121 -18.24 11.51 8.37
N ARG A 122 -18.67 10.82 7.31
CA ARG A 122 -19.28 9.48 7.40
C ARG A 122 -18.32 8.38 6.94
N HIS A 123 -17.33 8.74 6.13
CA HIS A 123 -16.41 7.79 5.52
C HIS A 123 -14.98 8.31 5.56
N VAL A 124 -14.02 7.39 5.57
CA VAL A 124 -12.61 7.67 5.33
C VAL A 124 -12.28 7.27 3.91
N VAL A 125 -11.76 8.20 3.12
CA VAL A 125 -11.43 7.98 1.72
C VAL A 125 -9.94 8.15 1.45
N TYR A 126 -9.49 7.52 0.38
CA TYR A 126 -8.14 7.61 -0.13
C TYR A 126 -8.13 8.44 -1.41
N VAL A 127 -7.30 9.48 -1.43
CA VAL A 127 -7.15 10.42 -2.55
C VAL A 127 -5.76 10.26 -3.14
N ALA A 128 -5.68 10.07 -4.45
CA ALA A 128 -4.41 9.93 -5.16
C ALA A 128 -4.54 10.38 -6.61
N ARG A 129 -3.42 10.80 -7.21
CA ARG A 129 -3.34 11.10 -8.64
C ARG A 129 -3.65 9.89 -9.51
N SER A 130 -4.18 10.14 -10.70
CA SER A 130 -4.23 9.13 -11.76
C SER A 130 -2.94 9.06 -12.55
N TYR A 131 -2.59 7.83 -12.92
CA TYR A 131 -1.55 7.53 -13.89
C TYR A 131 -1.91 8.14 -15.25
#